data_AF-A0A7K4II18-F1
#
_entry.id   AF-A0A7K4II18-F1
#
_cell.length_a   1.000
_cell.length_b   1.000
_cell.length_c   1.000
_cell.angle_alpha   90.00
_cell.angle_beta   90.00
_cell.angle_gamma   90.00
#
_symmetry.space_group_name_H-M   'P 1'
#
loop_
_entity.id
_entity.type
_entity.pdbx_description
1 polymer ?
#
loop_
_entity_poly.entity_id
_entity_poly.type
_entity_poly.pdbx_seq_one_letter_code
_entity_poly.pdbx_strand_id
1 'polypeptide(L)'
;MTRLKAKDPNFRGFDILTEAEIKNDEIIMRKLAIKYGKYLLLPDTDIAIVNHAFEEPWKSEILAIISCKTSLRERIAQACYWKLKLVSSDVTRSIRVFLATTDNDEDFIIMNNARRESFNGKSRNRIIAEHELDGIYILREDFREEWESTKVKRYGRIFNDLSKIYRETEKKII
;
A
#
# COMPACT_ATOMS: atom_id res chain seq x y z
N MET A 1 -18.41 3.75 -16.23
CA MET A 1 -18.73 4.12 -14.85
C MET A 1 -18.32 5.58 -14.66
N THR A 2 -19.26 6.49 -14.43
CA THR A 2 -18.93 7.91 -14.24
C THR A 2 -18.12 8.02 -12.94
N ARG A 3 -16.81 8.33 -13.00
CA ARG A 3 -15.99 8.54 -11.81
C ARG A 3 -16.58 9.72 -11.03
N LEU A 4 -17.39 9.45 -10.00
CA LEU A 4 -18.07 10.45 -9.17
C LEU A 4 -17.09 11.42 -8.48
N LYS A 5 -15.80 11.07 -8.44
CA LYS A 5 -14.71 11.77 -7.72
C LYS A 5 -14.12 12.99 -8.45
N ALA A 6 -14.41 13.20 -9.73
CA ALA A 6 -13.83 14.29 -10.52
C ALA A 6 -14.46 15.68 -10.30
N LYS A 7 -15.37 15.84 -9.31
CA LYS A 7 -16.17 17.08 -9.15
C LYS A 7 -15.58 18.10 -8.18
N ASP A 8 -14.68 17.71 -7.29
CA ASP A 8 -13.96 18.66 -6.45
C ASP A 8 -12.66 19.06 -7.16
N PRO A 9 -12.50 20.34 -7.58
CA PRO A 9 -11.28 20.81 -8.22
C PRO A 9 -10.02 20.54 -7.38
N ASN A 10 -10.15 20.49 -6.05
CA ASN A 10 -9.05 20.25 -5.12
C ASN A 10 -8.53 18.80 -5.14
N PHE A 11 -9.19 17.87 -5.83
CA PHE A 11 -8.69 16.50 -5.98
C PHE A 11 -8.57 16.12 -7.46
N ARG A 12 -8.49 17.10 -8.36
CA ARG A 12 -8.38 16.85 -9.80
C ARG A 12 -7.16 15.98 -10.08
N GLY A 13 -7.40 14.78 -10.61
CA GLY A 13 -6.36 13.79 -10.90
C GLY A 13 -6.05 12.85 -9.73
N PHE A 14 -6.37 13.16 -8.48
CA PHE A 14 -6.12 12.23 -7.37
C PHE A 14 -7.23 11.18 -7.27
N ASP A 15 -7.01 10.05 -7.93
CA ASP A 15 -7.97 8.95 -8.03
C ASP A 15 -7.61 7.77 -7.13
N ILE A 16 -8.64 7.06 -6.70
CA ILE A 16 -8.52 5.80 -5.96
C ILE A 16 -9.25 4.75 -6.78
N LEU A 17 -8.48 3.77 -7.26
CA LEU A 17 -8.95 2.69 -8.12
C LEU A 17 -9.01 1.38 -7.34
N THR A 18 -10.09 0.63 -7.52
CA THR A 18 -10.22 -0.76 -7.07
C THR A 18 -9.45 -1.71 -7.99
N GLU A 19 -9.21 -2.94 -7.53
CA GLU A 19 -8.59 -4.00 -8.35
C GLU A 19 -9.26 -4.16 -9.74
N ALA A 20 -10.59 -4.13 -9.79
CA ALA A 20 -11.33 -4.25 -11.05
C ALA A 20 -11.08 -3.06 -11.98
N GLU A 21 -11.03 -1.84 -11.43
CA GLU A 21 -10.72 -0.62 -12.20
C GLU A 21 -9.27 -0.61 -12.69
N ILE A 22 -8.32 -1.09 -11.88
CA ILE A 22 -6.91 -1.26 -12.26
C ILE A 22 -6.80 -2.21 -13.46
N LYS A 23 -7.48 -3.36 -13.42
CA LYS A 23 -7.46 -4.35 -14.50
C LYS A 23 -8.11 -3.84 -15.79
N ASN A 24 -9.11 -2.96 -15.67
CA ASN A 24 -9.82 -2.38 -16.81
C ASN A 24 -9.13 -1.14 -17.40
N ASP A 25 -8.19 -0.53 -16.68
CA ASP A 25 -7.39 0.61 -17.14
C ASP A 25 -6.04 0.12 -17.68
N GLU A 26 -5.92 0.01 -19.00
CA GLU A 26 -4.73 -0.56 -19.65
C GLU A 26 -3.42 0.13 -19.23
N ILE A 27 -3.45 1.45 -19.07
CA ILE A 27 -2.25 2.24 -18.78
C ILE A 27 -1.83 2.04 -17.34
N ILE A 28 -2.77 2.10 -16.39
CA ILE A 28 -2.48 1.84 -14.99
C ILE A 28 -2.04 0.39 -14.79
N MET A 29 -2.72 -0.57 -15.43
CA MET A 29 -2.31 -1.98 -15.40
C MET A 29 -0.86 -2.17 -15.85
N ARG A 30 -0.48 -1.59 -17.00
CA ARG A 30 0.89 -1.68 -17.55
C ARG A 30 1.93 -1.01 -16.66
N LYS A 31 1.59 0.12 -16.04
CA LYS A 31 2.49 0.85 -15.14
C LYS A 31 2.69 0.16 -13.80
N LEU A 32 1.71 -0.64 -13.35
CA LEU A 32 1.82 -1.40 -12.11
C LEU A 32 2.50 -2.76 -12.31
N ALA A 33 2.37 -3.34 -13.49
CA ALA A 33 2.76 -4.73 -13.70
C ALA A 33 4.28 -4.95 -13.71
N ILE A 34 4.68 -6.10 -13.20
CA ILE A 34 6.07 -6.54 -13.11
C ILE A 34 6.37 -7.55 -14.23
N LYS A 35 7.46 -7.31 -14.96
CA LYS A 35 7.94 -8.22 -16.00
C LYS A 35 8.71 -9.41 -15.38
N TYR A 36 8.31 -10.62 -15.75
CA TYR A 36 8.98 -11.88 -15.45
C TYR A 36 9.28 -12.63 -16.74
N GLY A 37 10.46 -12.41 -17.32
CA GLY A 37 10.80 -12.97 -18.63
C GLY A 37 9.79 -12.52 -19.70
N LYS A 38 8.98 -13.45 -20.19
CA LYS A 38 7.89 -13.19 -21.16
C LYS A 38 6.53 -12.85 -20.53
N TYR A 39 6.42 -12.96 -19.21
CA TYR A 39 5.17 -12.75 -18.48
C TYR A 39 5.11 -11.34 -17.91
N LEU A 40 3.90 -10.82 -17.78
CA LEU A 40 3.60 -9.56 -17.12
C LEU A 40 2.57 -9.84 -16.03
N LEU A 41 2.95 -9.65 -14.77
CA LEU A 41 2.14 -10.02 -13.61
C LEU A 41 1.80 -8.77 -12.80
N LEU A 42 0.55 -8.67 -12.34
CA LEU A 42 0.16 -7.64 -11.38
C LEU A 42 0.54 -8.09 -9.96
N PRO A 43 1.05 -7.17 -9.13
CA PRO A 43 1.20 -7.43 -7.71
C PRO A 43 -0.15 -7.58 -7.02
N ASP A 44 -0.14 -8.15 -5.82
CA ASP A 44 -1.32 -8.24 -4.96
C ASP A 44 -1.77 -6.84 -4.54
N THR A 45 -2.81 -6.32 -5.19
CA THR A 45 -3.27 -4.93 -5.07
C THR A 45 -4.78 -4.88 -5.06
N ASP A 46 -5.35 -4.48 -3.93
CA ASP A 46 -6.79 -4.27 -3.79
C ASP A 46 -7.18 -2.83 -4.16
N ILE A 47 -6.30 -1.88 -3.85
CA ILE A 47 -6.50 -0.44 -4.08
C ILE A 47 -5.22 0.19 -4.64
N ALA A 48 -5.35 1.06 -5.65
CA ALA A 48 -4.29 1.94 -6.12
C ALA A 48 -4.66 3.41 -5.93
N ILE A 49 -3.71 4.19 -5.45
CA ILE A 49 -3.78 5.65 -5.36
C ILE A 49 -3.00 6.22 -6.54
N VAL A 50 -3.68 6.98 -7.39
CA VAL A 50 -3.17 7.40 -8.69
C VAL A 50 -3.27 8.91 -8.84
N ASN A 51 -2.20 9.53 -9.32
CA ASN A 51 -2.27 10.85 -9.93
C ASN A 51 -2.58 10.67 -11.43
N HIS A 52 -3.83 10.83 -11.81
CA HIS A 52 -4.37 10.53 -13.11
C HIS A 52 -4.35 11.75 -14.02
N ALA A 53 -3.51 11.71 -15.05
CA ALA A 53 -3.43 12.73 -16.08
C ALA A 53 -4.45 12.43 -17.19
N PHE A 54 -5.66 12.97 -17.07
CA PHE A 54 -6.76 12.66 -18.00
C PHE A 54 -6.49 13.08 -19.46
N GLU A 55 -5.76 14.17 -19.66
CA GLU A 55 -5.43 14.69 -21.00
C GLU A 55 -4.25 13.94 -21.63
N GLU A 56 -3.32 13.46 -20.79
CA GLU A 56 -2.16 12.67 -21.22
C GLU A 56 -2.02 11.43 -20.34
N PRO A 57 -2.80 10.36 -20.57
CA PRO A 57 -2.88 9.21 -19.67
C PRO A 57 -1.53 8.52 -19.38
N TRP A 58 -0.59 8.58 -20.32
CA TRP A 58 0.78 8.07 -20.13
C TRP A 58 1.63 8.91 -19.18
N LYS A 59 1.17 10.08 -18.73
CA LYS A 59 1.76 10.86 -17.63
C LYS A 59 1.16 10.52 -16.25
N SER A 60 0.15 9.66 -16.17
CA SER A 60 -0.42 9.25 -14.88
C SER A 60 0.62 8.55 -13.99
N GLU A 61 0.63 8.80 -12.70
CA GLU A 61 1.55 8.19 -11.75
C GLU A 61 0.80 7.33 -10.74
N ILE A 62 1.29 6.12 -10.49
CA ILE A 62 0.81 5.32 -9.36
C ILE A 62 1.62 5.77 -8.14
N LEU A 63 0.95 6.38 -7.17
CA LEU A 63 1.60 6.96 -5.99
C LEU A 63 1.74 5.93 -4.87
N ALA A 64 0.76 5.06 -4.74
CA ALA A 64 0.73 4.00 -3.75
C ALA A 64 -0.21 2.87 -4.15
N ILE A 65 0.03 1.69 -3.59
CA ILE A 65 -0.90 0.56 -3.57
C ILE A 65 -1.20 0.15 -2.13
N ILE A 66 -2.39 -0.39 -1.91
CA ILE A 66 -2.82 -0.94 -0.62
C ILE A 66 -3.30 -2.36 -0.88
N SER A 67 -2.70 -3.32 -0.19
CA SER A 67 -3.18 -4.69 -0.14
C SER A 67 -3.97 -4.90 1.16
N CYS A 68 -5.15 -5.50 1.06
CA CYS A 68 -6.10 -5.70 2.15
C CYS A 68 -6.17 -7.18 2.51
N LYS A 69 -5.79 -7.54 3.73
CA LYS A 69 -5.76 -8.95 4.19
C LYS A 69 -6.39 -9.09 5.56
N THR A 70 -7.20 -10.11 5.77
CA THR A 70 -7.77 -10.38 7.11
C THR A 70 -6.79 -11.15 8.00
N SER A 71 -6.10 -12.12 7.40
CA SER A 71 -5.08 -12.96 8.02
C SER A 71 -3.80 -12.87 7.21
N LEU A 72 -2.66 -12.93 7.86
CA LEU A 72 -1.38 -12.57 7.29
C LEU A 72 -0.57 -13.80 6.93
N ARG A 73 -0.21 -14.66 7.88
CA ARG A 73 0.52 -15.92 7.61
C ARG A 73 1.64 -15.71 6.57
N GLU A 74 1.69 -16.51 5.50
CA GLU A 74 2.63 -16.35 4.38
C GLU A 74 2.38 -15.10 3.51
N ARG A 75 1.19 -14.49 3.58
CA ARG A 75 0.80 -13.33 2.75
C ARG A 75 1.53 -12.05 3.12
N ILE A 76 2.11 -11.92 4.33
CA ILE A 76 3.06 -10.82 4.61
C ILE A 76 4.28 -10.93 3.71
N ALA A 77 4.86 -12.13 3.61
CA ALA A 77 6.03 -12.34 2.76
C ALA A 77 5.69 -12.04 1.29
N GLN A 78 4.47 -12.36 0.85
CA GLN A 78 3.99 -12.00 -0.50
C GLN A 78 3.89 -10.47 -0.69
N ALA A 79 3.33 -9.72 0.27
CA ALA A 79 3.27 -8.27 0.21
C ALA A 79 4.68 -7.63 0.15
N CYS A 80 5.58 -8.09 1.02
CA CYS A 80 6.98 -7.63 1.03
C CYS A 80 7.72 -8.00 -0.26
N TYR A 81 7.47 -9.19 -0.80
CA TYR A 81 8.01 -9.63 -2.09
C TYR A 81 7.61 -8.66 -3.21
N TRP A 82 6.34 -8.27 -3.29
CA TRP A 82 5.88 -7.31 -4.29
C TRP A 82 6.55 -5.95 -4.13
N LYS A 83 6.71 -5.46 -2.89
CA LYS A 83 7.45 -4.22 -2.64
C LYS A 83 8.88 -4.29 -3.18
N LEU A 84 9.61 -5.36 -2.88
CA LEU A 84 10.98 -5.55 -3.41
C LEU A 84 11.01 -5.57 -4.94
N LYS A 85 10.04 -6.24 -5.58
CA LYS A 85 9.93 -6.28 -7.04
C LYS A 85 9.64 -4.90 -7.64
N LEU A 86 8.74 -4.13 -7.03
CA LEU A 86 8.41 -2.77 -7.48
C LEU A 86 9.65 -1.86 -7.35
N VAL A 87 10.37 -1.92 -6.23
CA VAL A 87 11.60 -1.14 -5.98
C VAL A 87 12.73 -1.51 -6.95
N SER A 88 12.81 -2.77 -7.39
CA SER A 88 13.85 -3.24 -8.31
C SER A 88 13.73 -2.72 -9.76
N SER A 89 12.64 -2.03 -10.09
CA SER A 89 12.36 -1.55 -11.44
C SER A 89 12.27 -0.03 -11.47
N ASP A 90 13.00 0.62 -12.39
CA ASP A 90 13.02 2.08 -12.52
C ASP A 90 11.63 2.68 -12.81
N VAL A 91 10.74 1.90 -13.42
CA VAL A 91 9.37 2.33 -13.74
C VAL A 91 8.49 2.36 -12.49
N THR A 92 8.71 1.44 -11.55
CA THR A 92 7.79 1.18 -10.43
C THR A 92 8.37 1.52 -9.06
N ARG A 93 9.65 1.89 -8.98
CA ARG A 93 10.37 2.06 -7.71
C ARG A 93 9.82 3.14 -6.80
N SER A 94 9.12 4.13 -7.37
CA SER A 94 8.48 5.22 -6.64
C SER A 94 7.15 4.83 -5.99
N ILE A 95 6.59 3.66 -6.33
CA ILE A 95 5.30 3.19 -5.81
C ILE A 95 5.48 2.78 -4.34
N ARG A 96 4.69 3.43 -3.47
CA ARG A 96 4.58 3.03 -2.06
C ARG A 96 3.66 1.82 -1.91
N VAL A 97 4.00 0.90 -1.03
CA VAL A 97 3.23 -0.31 -0.75
C VAL A 97 2.79 -0.31 0.70
N PHE A 98 1.48 -0.27 0.87
CA PHE A 98 0.82 -0.35 2.16
C PHE A 98 0.07 -1.66 2.33
N LEU A 99 -0.08 -2.07 3.58
CA LEU A 99 -0.90 -3.19 3.99
C LEU A 99 -2.02 -2.68 4.89
N ALA A 100 -3.26 -3.06 4.64
CA ALA A 100 -4.38 -2.88 5.55
C ALA A 100 -4.84 -4.25 6.04
N THR A 101 -4.96 -4.44 7.36
CA THR A 101 -5.25 -5.76 7.92
C THR A 101 -6.10 -5.73 9.17
N THR A 102 -6.98 -6.73 9.32
CA THR A 102 -7.68 -6.98 10.59
C THR A 102 -6.82 -7.78 11.57
N ASP A 103 -5.59 -8.14 11.20
CA ASP A 103 -4.59 -8.81 12.04
C ASP A 103 -5.14 -10.00 12.85
N ASN A 104 -5.87 -10.90 12.19
CA ASN A 104 -6.50 -12.05 12.85
C ASN A 104 -5.48 -13.05 13.45
N ASP A 105 -4.23 -13.01 13.00
CA ASP A 105 -3.14 -13.87 13.52
C ASP A 105 -2.36 -13.21 14.68
N GLU A 106 -2.72 -11.96 15.03
CA GLU A 106 -2.05 -11.17 16.07
C GLU A 106 -0.55 -11.00 15.80
N ASP A 107 -0.18 -10.75 14.55
CA ASP A 107 1.22 -10.56 14.18
C ASP A 107 1.75 -9.21 14.69
N PHE A 108 0.88 -8.21 14.87
CA PHE A 108 1.30 -6.84 15.18
C PHE A 108 1.24 -6.44 16.65
N ILE A 109 0.77 -7.31 17.54
CA ILE A 109 0.80 -7.05 18.99
C ILE A 109 2.24 -7.11 19.55
N ILE A 110 2.49 -6.41 20.67
CA ILE A 110 3.74 -6.54 21.43
C ILE A 110 3.44 -7.29 22.72
N MET A 111 4.00 -8.49 22.87
CA MET A 111 3.84 -9.31 24.07
C MET A 111 5.08 -9.26 24.97
N ASN A 112 4.89 -9.06 26.27
CA ASN A 112 5.99 -9.05 27.25
C ASN A 112 6.61 -10.44 27.47
N ASN A 113 5.84 -11.51 27.21
CA ASN A 113 6.30 -12.89 27.29
C ASN A 113 6.50 -13.43 25.88
N ALA A 114 7.72 -13.86 25.57
CA ALA A 114 8.11 -14.22 24.22
C ALA A 114 7.33 -15.44 23.70
N ARG A 115 6.63 -15.29 22.57
CA ARG A 115 6.39 -16.44 21.67
C ARG A 115 7.77 -16.94 21.20
N ARG A 116 7.94 -18.24 20.91
CA ARG A 116 9.24 -18.84 20.49
C ARG A 116 9.91 -18.09 19.34
N GLU A 117 9.15 -17.35 18.53
CA GLU A 117 9.63 -16.59 17.36
C GLU A 117 9.51 -15.07 17.51
N SER A 118 9.46 -14.55 18.73
CA SER A 118 9.40 -13.10 18.98
C SER A 118 10.74 -12.51 19.40
N PHE A 119 11.04 -11.31 18.91
CA PHE A 119 12.22 -10.52 19.31
C PHE A 119 11.73 -9.22 19.95
N ASN A 120 12.10 -8.99 21.22
CA ASN A 120 11.59 -7.86 22.01
C ASN A 120 10.05 -7.76 21.97
N GLY A 121 9.37 -8.90 22.06
CA GLY A 121 7.90 -9.00 22.03
C GLY A 121 7.25 -8.84 20.66
N LYS A 122 8.00 -8.52 19.60
CA LYS A 122 7.49 -8.42 18.22
C LYS A 122 7.59 -9.76 17.50
N SER A 123 6.56 -10.12 16.75
CA SER A 123 6.61 -11.29 15.84
C SER A 123 7.63 -11.08 14.71
N ARG A 124 8.16 -12.18 14.15
CA ARG A 124 8.96 -12.16 12.92
C ARG A 124 8.25 -11.39 11.79
N ASN A 125 6.96 -11.64 11.63
CA ASN A 125 6.09 -11.05 10.62
C ASN A 125 6.03 -9.52 10.75
N ARG A 126 5.83 -9.01 11.96
CA ARG A 126 5.86 -7.56 12.24
C ARG A 126 7.21 -6.95 11.89
N ILE A 127 8.30 -7.60 12.30
CA ILE A 127 9.66 -7.10 12.05
C ILE A 127 9.89 -6.97 10.53
N ILE A 128 9.61 -8.02 9.76
CA ILE A 128 9.77 -8.00 8.31
C ILE A 128 8.89 -6.90 7.68
N ALA A 129 7.62 -6.80 8.07
CA ALA A 129 6.71 -5.80 7.53
C ALA A 129 7.17 -4.36 7.84
N GLU A 130 7.63 -4.09 9.07
CA GLU A 130 8.19 -2.78 9.46
C GLU A 130 9.46 -2.44 8.68
N HIS A 131 10.28 -3.41 8.30
CA HIS A 131 11.47 -3.12 7.50
C HIS A 131 11.14 -2.88 6.02
N GLU A 132 10.28 -3.72 5.43
CA GLU A 132 10.08 -3.74 3.98
C GLU A 132 8.97 -2.81 3.48
N LEU A 133 7.82 -2.74 4.15
CA LEU A 133 6.65 -1.99 3.67
C LEU A 133 6.73 -0.49 4.00
N ASP A 134 5.99 0.34 3.26
CA ASP A 134 5.93 1.79 3.52
C ASP A 134 4.95 2.15 4.66
N GLY A 135 4.03 1.25 4.98
CA GLY A 135 3.17 1.34 6.14
C GLY A 135 2.16 0.18 6.23
N ILE A 136 1.66 -0.03 7.43
CA ILE A 136 0.70 -1.06 7.78
C ILE A 136 -0.39 -0.41 8.64
N TYR A 137 -1.65 -0.63 8.26
CA TYR A 137 -2.83 -0.11 8.96
C TYR A 137 -3.58 -1.27 9.61
N ILE A 138 -3.73 -1.20 10.92
CA ILE A 138 -4.43 -2.21 11.71
C ILE A 138 -5.88 -1.78 11.95
N LEU A 139 -6.81 -2.58 11.45
CA LEU A 139 -8.26 -2.38 11.51
C LEU A 139 -8.85 -3.17 12.68
N ARG A 140 -8.35 -2.88 13.88
CA ARG A 140 -8.82 -3.47 15.14
C ARG A 140 -8.96 -2.38 16.19
N GLU A 141 -10.08 -2.38 16.91
CA GLU A 141 -10.34 -1.44 18.00
C GLU A 141 -9.45 -1.71 19.24
N ASP A 142 -9.05 -2.96 19.45
CA ASP A 142 -8.19 -3.37 20.56
C ASP A 142 -6.69 -3.20 20.26
N PHE A 143 -6.32 -2.67 19.09
CA PHE A 143 -4.94 -2.37 18.75
C PHE A 143 -4.46 -1.11 19.50
N ARG A 144 -3.50 -1.31 20.40
CA ARG A 144 -3.11 -0.28 21.36
C ARG A 144 -2.12 0.73 20.79
N GLU A 145 -2.13 1.94 21.33
CA GLU A 145 -1.25 3.03 20.88
C GLU A 145 0.23 2.72 21.11
N GLU A 146 0.56 2.06 22.22
CA GLU A 146 1.94 1.62 22.52
C GLU A 146 2.47 0.57 21.53
N TRP A 147 1.60 -0.06 20.75
CA TRP A 147 2.00 -0.99 19.69
C TRP A 147 2.27 -0.28 18.35
N GLU A 148 1.94 1.00 18.20
CA GLU A 148 2.25 1.76 16.98
C GLU A 148 3.76 1.93 16.79
N SER A 149 4.16 2.12 15.54
CA SER A 149 5.49 2.53 15.13
C SER A 149 5.37 3.54 13.99
N THR A 150 6.50 3.96 13.40
CA THR A 150 6.50 4.84 12.24
C THR A 150 5.81 4.21 11.01
N LYS A 151 5.73 2.87 10.95
CA LYS A 151 5.12 2.13 9.85
C LYS A 151 3.90 1.32 10.25
N VAL A 152 3.80 0.78 11.47
CA VAL A 152 2.61 0.07 11.96
C VAL A 152 1.71 1.07 12.68
N LYS A 153 0.49 1.28 12.18
CA LYS A 153 -0.40 2.35 12.66
C LYS A 153 -1.83 1.84 12.78
N ARG A 154 -2.62 2.45 13.67
CA ARG A 154 -4.09 2.29 13.67
C ARG A 154 -4.68 2.78 12.35
N TYR A 155 -5.79 2.18 11.95
CA TYR A 155 -6.43 2.44 10.66
C TYR A 155 -6.68 3.93 10.39
N GLY A 156 -7.07 4.73 11.40
CA GLY A 156 -7.33 6.16 11.23
C GLY A 156 -6.11 6.96 10.73
N ARG A 157 -4.89 6.47 10.93
CA ARG A 157 -3.66 7.13 10.44
C ARG A 157 -3.50 7.03 8.92
N ILE A 158 -4.25 6.17 8.23
CA ILE A 158 -4.22 6.07 6.76
C ILE A 158 -4.50 7.41 6.09
N PHE A 159 -5.45 8.18 6.62
CA PHE A 159 -5.83 9.47 6.06
C PHE A 159 -4.70 10.51 6.16
N ASN A 160 -3.89 10.43 7.22
CA ASN A 160 -2.74 11.31 7.38
C ASN A 160 -1.66 11.00 6.34
N ASP A 161 -1.39 9.71 6.11
CA ASP A 161 -0.41 9.30 5.13
C ASP A 161 -0.91 9.64 3.72
N LEU A 162 -2.15 9.31 3.36
CA LEU A 162 -2.74 9.69 2.06
C LEU A 162 -2.75 11.21 1.85
N SER A 163 -3.02 12.00 2.89
CA SER A 163 -2.92 13.47 2.82
C SER A 163 -1.49 13.94 2.57
N LYS A 164 -0.50 13.26 3.14
CA LYS A 164 0.92 13.54 2.89
C LYS A 164 1.29 13.19 1.45
N ILE A 165 0.86 12.03 0.96
CA ILE A 165 1.03 11.60 -0.44
C ILE A 165 0.49 12.68 -1.38
N TYR A 166 -0.72 13.14 -1.14
CA TYR A 166 -1.37 14.18 -1.94
C TYR A 166 -0.55 15.47 -1.99
N ARG A 167 -0.12 15.99 -0.82
CA ARG A 167 0.67 17.23 -0.75
C ARG A 167 2.05 17.12 -1.40
N GLU A 168 2.67 15.95 -1.36
CA GLU A 168 3.94 15.70 -2.05
C GLU A 168 3.78 15.75 -3.56
N THR A 169 2.65 15.25 -4.08
CA THR A 169 2.32 15.31 -5.51
C THR A 169 2.07 16.76 -5.96
N GLU A 170 1.31 17.54 -5.19
CA GLU A 170 1.06 18.97 -5.49
C GLU A 170 2.36 19.78 -5.60
N LYS A 171 3.32 19.54 -4.69
CA LYS A 171 4.61 20.24 -4.70
C LYS A 171 5.50 19.90 -5.89
N LYS A 172 5.27 18.79 -6.60
CA LYS A 172 6.04 18.46 -7.81
C LYS A 172 5.57 19.25 -9.04
N ILE A 173 4.40 19.87 -8.98
CA ILE A 173 3.78 20.60 -10.09
C ILE A 173 4.23 22.08 -10.09
N ILE A 174 4.81 22.55 -8.99
CA ILE A 174 5.37 23.91 -8.82
C ILE A 174 6.90 23.85 -8.97
#